data_AF-A0A7J6DKZ9-F1
#
_entry.id   AF-A0A7J6DKZ9-F1
#
_cell.length_a   1.000
_cell.length_b   1.000
_cell.length_c   1.000
_cell.angle_alpha   90.00
_cell.angle_beta   90.00
_cell.angle_gamma   90.00
#
_symmetry.space_group_name_H-M   'P 1'
#
loop_
_entity.id
_entity.type
_entity.pdbx_description
1 polymer ?
#
loop_
_entity_poly.entity_id
_entity_poly.type
_entity_poly.pdbx_seq_one_letter_code
_entity_poly.pdbx_strand_id
1 'polypeptide(L)'
;MVKDVDEILSSVRKLCSLLIMVPGNPEIGVTYFLKTILSLMNSQSWVKPKIKGKILCSLVSLSASLSQNKLPYSADCGKVLGNDCLFYGDLSYTHELLSLSKLILQDLVDSVPRGNLALEACNCIGSSFNPSPEISAICFKLMETAKSCLSRRDVYLQSTIKFLGKRFPPLSSFEISSQICV
;
A
#
# COMPACT_ATOMS: atom_id res chain seq x y z
N MET A 1 -1.08 9.00 -25.93
CA MET A 1 0.02 8.75 -24.98
C MET A 1 -0.34 9.08 -23.52
N VAL A 2 -0.71 10.31 -23.12
CA VAL A 2 -1.10 10.59 -21.71
C VAL A 2 -2.39 9.85 -21.32
N LYS A 3 -3.38 9.83 -22.22
CA LYS A 3 -4.65 9.12 -22.04
C LYS A 3 -4.45 7.61 -21.78
N ASP A 4 -3.55 7.00 -22.55
CA ASP A 4 -3.24 5.57 -22.45
C ASP A 4 -2.60 5.22 -21.10
N VAL A 5 -1.77 6.09 -20.54
CA VAL A 5 -1.15 5.90 -19.20
C VAL A 5 -2.19 5.95 -18.08
N ASP A 6 -3.12 6.91 -18.14
CA ASP A 6 -4.18 7.04 -17.13
C ASP A 6 -5.16 5.85 -17.21
N GLU A 7 -5.44 5.35 -18.41
CA GLU A 7 -6.24 4.13 -18.63
C GLU A 7 -5.55 2.87 -18.09
N ILE A 8 -4.23 2.74 -18.29
CA ILE A 8 -3.46 1.63 -17.72
C ILE A 8 -3.48 1.71 -16.19
N LEU A 9 -3.24 2.88 -15.61
CA LEU A 9 -3.28 3.04 -14.15
C LEU A 9 -4.66 2.72 -13.57
N SER A 10 -5.73 3.16 -14.24
CA SER A 10 -7.11 2.82 -13.89
C SER A 10 -7.34 1.31 -13.94
N SER A 11 -6.83 0.64 -14.97
CA SER A 11 -6.93 -0.81 -15.13
C SER A 11 -6.18 -1.56 -14.04
N VAL A 12 -4.96 -1.15 -13.69
CA VAL A 12 -4.17 -1.74 -12.60
C VAL A 12 -4.89 -1.59 -11.26
N ARG A 13 -5.49 -0.43 -10.99
CA ARG A 13 -6.29 -0.21 -9.77
C ARG A 13 -7.50 -1.13 -9.71
N LYS A 14 -8.26 -1.24 -10.80
CA LYS A 14 -9.40 -2.15 -10.90
C LYS A 14 -8.98 -3.59 -10.70
N LEU A 15 -7.87 -4.00 -11.33
CA LEU A 15 -7.29 -5.32 -11.12
C LEU A 15 -6.95 -5.55 -9.65
N CYS A 16 -6.27 -4.60 -8.99
CA CYS A 16 -5.98 -4.71 -7.56
C CYS A 16 -7.26 -4.86 -6.72
N SER A 17 -8.30 -4.07 -7.00
CA SER A 17 -9.59 -4.20 -6.31
C SER A 17 -10.26 -5.56 -6.53
N LEU A 18 -10.15 -6.13 -7.73
CA LEU A 18 -10.69 -7.47 -8.04
C LEU A 18 -9.88 -8.59 -7.40
N LEU A 19 -8.56 -8.45 -7.32
CA LEU A 19 -7.66 -9.45 -6.74
C LEU A 19 -7.91 -9.69 -5.25
N ILE A 20 -8.54 -8.74 -4.55
CA ILE A 20 -9.03 -8.94 -3.19
C ILE A 20 -9.95 -10.16 -3.13
N MET A 21 -10.74 -10.41 -4.19
CA MET A 21 -11.70 -11.50 -4.30
C MET A 21 -11.11 -12.83 -4.80
N VAL A 22 -9.88 -12.82 -5.30
CA VAL A 22 -9.26 -13.99 -5.88
C VAL A 22 -8.55 -14.76 -4.78
N PRO A 23 -8.91 -16.04 -4.52
CA PRO A 23 -8.22 -16.83 -3.52
C PRO A 23 -6.76 -17.03 -3.94
N GLY A 24 -5.86 -16.96 -2.96
CA GLY A 24 -4.45 -17.23 -3.13
C GLY A 24 -4.21 -18.66 -3.61
N ASN A 25 -3.13 -18.88 -4.36
CA ASN A 25 -2.72 -20.20 -4.78
C ASN A 25 -1.81 -20.82 -3.69
N PRO A 26 -2.20 -21.92 -3.02
CA PRO A 26 -1.40 -22.52 -1.95
C PRO A 26 -0.09 -23.15 -2.44
N GLU A 27 0.01 -23.55 -3.71
CA GLU A 27 1.21 -24.16 -4.29
C GLU A 27 2.25 -23.10 -4.67
N ILE A 28 1.80 -21.93 -5.14
CA ILE A 28 2.66 -20.86 -5.67
C ILE A 28 2.90 -19.74 -4.64
N GLY A 29 2.01 -19.60 -3.67
CA GLY A 29 2.02 -18.55 -2.66
C GLY A 29 0.92 -17.51 -2.88
N VAL A 30 0.39 -16.99 -1.78
CA VAL A 30 -0.77 -16.10 -1.78
C VAL A 30 -0.47 -14.72 -2.36
N THR A 31 0.81 -14.33 -2.36
CA THR A 31 1.24 -13.04 -2.88
C THR A 31 1.64 -13.07 -4.36
N TYR A 32 1.42 -14.21 -5.04
CA TYR A 32 1.83 -14.43 -6.44
C TYR A 32 1.40 -13.30 -7.39
N PHE A 33 0.12 -12.88 -7.32
CA PHE A 33 -0.38 -11.82 -8.19
C PHE A 33 0.28 -10.47 -7.89
N LEU A 34 0.50 -10.13 -6.61
CA LEU A 34 1.17 -8.89 -6.22
C LEU A 34 2.63 -8.89 -6.70
N LYS A 35 3.35 -10.01 -6.54
CA LYS A 35 4.72 -10.20 -7.05
C LYS A 35 4.78 -10.05 -8.56
N THR A 36 3.82 -10.63 -9.27
CA THR A 36 3.72 -10.54 -10.74
C THR A 36 3.50 -9.11 -11.21
N ILE A 37 2.59 -8.36 -10.58
CA ILE A 37 2.36 -6.94 -10.93
C ILE A 37 3.61 -6.10 -10.64
N LEU A 38 4.25 -6.31 -9.48
CA LEU A 38 5.47 -5.60 -9.10
C LEU A 38 6.61 -5.88 -10.09
N SER A 39 6.83 -7.15 -10.45
CA SER A 39 7.83 -7.58 -11.43
C SER A 39 7.56 -6.99 -12.81
N LEU A 40 6.31 -7.10 -13.29
CA LEU A 40 5.91 -6.53 -14.58
C LEU A 40 6.19 -5.04 -14.60
N MET A 41 5.74 -4.28 -13.61
CA MET A 41 5.98 -2.85 -13.53
C MET A 41 7.48 -2.49 -13.60
N ASN A 42 8.32 -3.22 -12.87
CA ASN A 42 9.77 -2.99 -12.85
C ASN A 42 10.46 -3.36 -14.17
N SER A 43 9.87 -4.24 -14.98
CA SER A 43 10.39 -4.62 -16.30
C SER A 43 10.10 -3.60 -17.42
N GLN A 44 9.12 -2.69 -17.21
CA GLN A 44 8.61 -1.81 -18.25
C GLN A 44 9.31 -0.44 -18.25
N SER A 45 10.04 -0.14 -19.34
CA SER A 45 10.79 1.14 -19.50
C SER A 45 9.90 2.41 -19.56
N TRP A 46 8.62 2.25 -19.90
CA TRP A 46 7.64 3.33 -19.95
C TRP A 46 7.08 3.70 -18.57
N VAL A 47 7.25 2.84 -17.56
CA VAL A 47 6.79 3.12 -16.20
C VAL A 47 7.73 4.12 -15.54
N LYS A 48 7.39 5.40 -15.64
CA LYS A 48 8.13 6.48 -14.98
C LYS A 48 7.84 6.52 -13.47
N PRO A 49 8.72 7.14 -12.65
CA PRO A 49 8.56 7.24 -11.19
C PRO A 49 7.16 7.68 -10.72
N LYS A 50 6.54 8.66 -11.41
CA LYS A 50 5.17 9.10 -11.13
C LYS A 50 4.13 7.99 -11.29
N ILE A 51 4.24 7.18 -12.33
CA ILE A 51 3.33 6.06 -12.60
C ILE A 51 3.62 4.94 -11.59
N LYS A 52 4.90 4.62 -11.38
CA LYS A 52 5.36 3.62 -10.41
C LYS A 52 4.81 3.89 -9.02
N GLY A 53 4.94 5.12 -8.51
CA GLY A 53 4.40 5.50 -7.20
C GLY A 53 2.89 5.26 -7.08
N LYS A 54 2.10 5.57 -8.12
CA LYS A 54 0.65 5.35 -8.10
C LYS A 54 0.25 3.87 -8.16
N ILE A 55 1.01 3.05 -8.89
CA ILE A 55 0.81 1.60 -8.92
C ILE A 55 1.18 1.00 -7.55
N LEU A 56 2.31 1.41 -6.97
CA LEU A 56 2.74 0.97 -5.64
C LEU A 56 1.72 1.35 -4.55
N CYS A 57 1.11 2.54 -4.60
CA CYS A 57 -0.02 2.88 -3.72
C CYS A 57 -1.21 1.91 -3.88
N SER A 58 -1.48 1.45 -5.10
CA SER A 58 -2.55 0.47 -5.35
C SER A 58 -2.20 -0.89 -4.76
N LEU A 59 -0.93 -1.31 -4.85
CA LEU A 59 -0.41 -2.52 -4.21
C LEU A 59 -0.41 -2.42 -2.69
N VAL A 60 -0.06 -1.26 -2.10
CA VAL A 60 -0.18 -1.00 -0.66
C VAL A 60 -1.62 -1.19 -0.19
N SER A 61 -2.59 -0.64 -0.92
CA SER A 61 -4.01 -0.76 -0.59
C SER A 61 -4.49 -2.21 -0.69
N LEU A 62 -4.03 -2.96 -1.70
CA LEU A 62 -4.32 -4.38 -1.85
C LEU A 62 -3.72 -5.21 -0.71
N SER A 63 -2.43 -5.00 -0.39
CA SER A 63 -1.76 -5.69 0.73
C SER A 63 -2.50 -5.48 2.04
N ALA A 64 -2.88 -4.24 2.35
CA ALA A 64 -3.63 -3.91 3.56
C ALA A 64 -5.06 -4.42 3.55
N SER A 65 -5.65 -4.69 2.38
CA SER A 65 -6.96 -5.33 2.28
C SER A 65 -6.84 -6.82 2.56
N LEU A 66 -5.85 -7.48 1.98
CA LEU A 66 -5.60 -8.92 2.15
C LEU A 66 -5.19 -9.29 3.58
N SER A 67 -4.65 -8.35 4.34
CA SER A 67 -4.27 -8.59 5.72
C SER A 67 -5.41 -8.48 6.73
N GLN A 68 -6.58 -8.01 6.29
CA GLN A 68 -7.73 -7.87 7.17
C GLN A 68 -8.21 -9.25 7.63
N ASN A 69 -8.50 -9.35 8.93
CA ASN A 69 -9.06 -10.56 9.54
C ASN A 69 -10.38 -11.02 8.91
N LYS A 70 -11.10 -10.08 8.31
CA LYS A 70 -12.35 -10.31 7.61
C LYS A 70 -12.39 -9.41 6.39
N LEU A 71 -12.58 -9.98 5.22
CA LEU A 71 -12.63 -9.22 3.98
C LEU A 71 -14.01 -8.58 3.81
N PRO A 72 -14.08 -7.37 3.22
CA PRO A 72 -15.33 -6.62 3.09
C PRO A 72 -16.30 -7.20 2.05
N TYR A 73 -15.95 -8.30 1.38
CA TYR A 73 -16.77 -8.94 0.36
C TYR A 73 -17.15 -10.36 0.78
N SER A 74 -18.32 -10.79 0.33
CA SER A 74 -18.79 -12.17 0.42
C SER A 74 -19.20 -12.61 -0.98
N ALA A 75 -18.36 -13.43 -1.63
CA ALA A 75 -18.67 -13.92 -2.97
C ALA A 75 -19.75 -15.02 -2.91
N ASP A 76 -20.77 -14.86 -3.76
CA ASP A 76 -21.82 -15.82 -4.13
C ASP A 76 -22.23 -16.83 -3.03
N CYS A 77 -22.82 -16.33 -1.94
CA CYS A 77 -23.40 -17.13 -0.87
C CYS A 77 -22.46 -18.22 -0.27
N GLY A 78 -21.13 -17.97 -0.27
CA GLY A 78 -20.15 -18.88 0.33
C GLY A 78 -19.62 -19.98 -0.61
N LYS A 79 -19.95 -19.93 -1.92
CA LYS A 79 -19.39 -20.89 -2.89
C LYS A 79 -17.91 -20.68 -3.19
N VAL A 80 -17.43 -19.44 -3.03
CA VAL A 80 -16.01 -19.10 -3.14
C VAL A 80 -15.58 -18.58 -1.79
N LEU A 81 -14.72 -19.34 -1.11
CA LEU A 81 -14.13 -18.93 0.15
C LEU A 81 -13.11 -17.82 -0.10
N GLY A 82 -13.20 -16.74 0.69
CA GLY A 82 -12.25 -15.63 0.66
C GLY A 82 -10.93 -16.00 1.33
N ASN A 83 -9.91 -15.16 1.11
CA ASN A 83 -8.59 -15.38 1.72
C ASN A 83 -8.63 -15.29 3.25
N ASP A 84 -9.57 -14.52 3.82
CA ASP A 84 -9.85 -14.46 5.25
C ASP A 84 -10.42 -15.78 5.81
N CYS A 85 -11.09 -16.59 5.00
CA CYS A 85 -11.54 -17.92 5.42
C CYS A 85 -10.48 -18.99 5.18
N LEU A 86 -9.71 -18.85 4.10
CA LEU A 86 -8.76 -19.86 3.65
C LEU A 86 -7.41 -19.79 4.37
N PHE A 87 -6.93 -18.60 4.70
CA PHE A 87 -5.55 -18.38 5.14
C PHE A 87 -5.43 -17.54 6.43
N TYR A 88 -6.52 -16.99 6.94
CA TYR A 88 -6.45 -16.21 8.17
C TYR A 88 -5.98 -17.07 9.35
N GLY A 89 -5.06 -16.51 10.14
CA GLY A 89 -4.41 -17.22 11.24
C GLY A 89 -3.23 -18.10 10.82
N ASP A 90 -3.01 -18.32 9.52
CA ASP A 90 -1.79 -18.96 9.03
C ASP A 90 -0.61 -18.00 9.11
N LEU A 91 0.42 -18.38 9.86
CA LEU A 91 1.64 -17.59 10.01
C LEU A 91 2.39 -17.47 8.69
N SER A 92 2.40 -18.51 7.85
CA SER A 92 3.07 -18.47 6.54
C SER A 92 2.44 -17.41 5.63
N TYR A 93 1.11 -17.33 5.61
CA TYR A 93 0.36 -16.29 4.91
C TYR A 93 0.76 -14.89 5.37
N THR A 94 0.70 -14.69 6.69
CA THR A 94 1.00 -13.41 7.33
C THR A 94 2.44 -12.98 7.06
N HIS A 95 3.41 -13.91 7.18
CA HIS A 95 4.81 -13.65 6.91
C HIS A 95 5.10 -13.36 5.44
N GLU A 96 4.45 -14.07 4.51
CA GLU A 96 4.60 -13.82 3.08
C GLU A 96 4.07 -12.42 2.70
N LEU A 97 2.87 -12.09 3.17
CA LEU A 97 2.24 -10.80 2.92
C LEU A 97 3.00 -9.63 3.55
N LEU A 98 3.49 -9.82 4.78
CA LEU A 98 4.32 -8.83 5.47
C LEU A 98 5.64 -8.59 4.72
N SER A 99 6.30 -9.66 4.26
CA SER A 99 7.58 -9.56 3.53
C SER A 99 7.40 -8.79 2.23
N LEU A 100 6.34 -9.07 1.47
CA LEU A 100 6.05 -8.34 0.25
C LEU A 100 5.63 -6.89 0.52
N SER A 101 4.85 -6.64 1.57
CA SER A 101 4.43 -5.29 1.94
C SER A 101 5.63 -4.41 2.30
N LYS A 102 6.62 -4.95 3.02
CA LYS A 102 7.90 -4.26 3.30
C LYS A 102 8.63 -3.90 2.00
N LEU A 103 8.71 -4.83 1.05
CA LEU A 103 9.33 -4.58 -0.25
C LEU A 103 8.61 -3.47 -1.02
N ILE A 104 7.28 -3.53 -1.09
CA ILE A 104 6.44 -2.50 -1.77
C ILE A 104 6.65 -1.13 -1.12
N LEU A 105 6.64 -1.07 0.22
CA LEU A 105 6.85 0.18 0.96
C LEU A 105 8.23 0.78 0.71
N GLN A 106 9.27 -0.06 0.71
CA GLN A 106 10.63 0.37 0.39
C GLN A 106 10.71 0.91 -1.04
N ASP A 107 10.20 0.16 -2.02
CA ASP A 107 10.14 0.58 -3.43
C ASP A 107 9.37 1.89 -3.60
N LEU A 108 8.30 2.10 -2.83
CA LEU A 108 7.50 3.33 -2.87
C LEU A 108 8.29 4.52 -2.34
N VAL A 109 8.95 4.37 -1.19
CA VAL A 109 9.79 5.42 -0.60
C VAL A 109 10.95 5.80 -1.52
N ASP A 110 11.56 4.83 -2.18
CA ASP A 110 12.74 5.05 -3.03
C ASP A 110 12.38 5.61 -4.41
N SER A 111 11.17 5.30 -4.92
CA SER A 111 10.75 5.70 -6.27
C SER A 111 9.79 6.89 -6.32
N VAL A 112 9.13 7.26 -5.22
CA VAL A 112 8.11 8.30 -5.27
C VAL A 112 8.73 9.68 -5.52
N PRO A 113 8.23 10.45 -6.51
CA PRO A 113 8.70 11.81 -6.73
C PRO A 113 8.33 12.74 -5.57
N ARG A 114 9.10 13.83 -5.43
CA ARG A 114 8.88 14.85 -4.39
C ARG A 114 7.55 15.61 -4.56
N GLY A 115 7.19 16.40 -3.56
CA GLY A 115 5.98 17.24 -3.57
C GLY A 115 4.69 16.44 -3.37
N ASN A 116 3.67 16.71 -4.18
CA ASN A 116 2.33 16.12 -4.00
C ASN A 116 2.31 14.59 -4.09
N LEU A 117 3.19 13.97 -4.89
CA LEU A 117 3.22 12.51 -5.00
C LEU A 117 3.74 11.85 -3.71
N ALA A 118 4.69 12.47 -3.02
CA ALA A 118 5.11 12.02 -1.69
C ALA A 118 3.97 12.16 -0.66
N LEU A 119 3.13 13.20 -0.76
CA LEU A 119 1.92 13.33 0.06
C LEU A 119 0.85 12.28 -0.29
N GLU A 120 0.63 11.97 -1.57
CA GLU A 120 -0.25 10.88 -2.02
C GLU A 120 0.19 9.53 -1.46
N ALA A 121 1.49 9.21 -1.53
CA ALA A 121 2.05 8.00 -0.94
C ALA A 121 1.88 7.96 0.57
N CYS A 122 2.16 9.08 1.25
CA CYS A 122 2.00 9.22 2.69
C CYS A 122 0.55 9.00 3.13
N ASN A 123 -0.42 9.65 2.46
CA ASN A 123 -1.84 9.45 2.71
C ASN A 123 -2.29 8.03 2.41
N CYS A 124 -1.76 7.39 1.37
CA CYS A 124 -2.09 6.01 1.02
C CYS A 124 -1.61 5.02 2.10
N ILE A 125 -0.36 5.11 2.52
CA ILE A 125 0.19 4.26 3.60
C ILE A 125 -0.58 4.54 4.88
N GLY A 126 -0.69 5.83 5.19
CA GLY A 126 -1.41 6.32 6.34
C GLY A 126 -2.91 6.14 6.25
N SER A 127 -3.51 5.66 5.16
CA SER A 127 -4.92 5.24 5.13
C SER A 127 -5.04 3.73 5.31
N SER A 128 -4.04 2.99 4.84
CA SER A 128 -4.06 1.54 4.67
C SER A 128 -3.62 0.78 5.91
N PHE A 129 -2.59 1.23 6.62
CA PHE A 129 -2.00 0.48 7.74
C PHE A 129 -2.28 1.09 9.11
N ASN A 130 -2.30 0.25 10.13
CA ASN A 130 -2.39 0.71 11.51
C ASN A 130 -1.11 1.47 11.93
N PRO A 131 -1.22 2.41 12.88
CA PRO A 131 -0.05 3.09 13.42
C PRO A 131 0.97 2.11 14.03
N SER A 132 2.19 2.12 13.49
CA SER A 132 3.36 1.46 14.07
C SER A 132 4.56 2.41 14.00
N PRO A 133 5.64 2.17 14.76
CA PRO A 133 6.87 2.95 14.64
C PRO A 133 7.42 2.98 13.21
N GLU A 134 7.38 1.84 12.50
CA GLU A 134 7.88 1.71 11.12
C GLU A 134 7.02 2.51 10.15
N ILE A 135 5.69 2.34 10.20
CA ILE A 135 4.76 3.06 9.33
C ILE A 135 4.83 4.56 9.59
N SER A 136 4.94 4.96 10.85
CA SER A 136 5.09 6.36 11.25
C SER A 136 6.38 6.94 10.67
N ALA A 137 7.51 6.26 10.83
CA ALA A 137 8.80 6.69 10.31
C ALA A 137 8.77 6.88 8.78
N ILE A 138 8.15 5.95 8.05
CA ILE A 138 7.96 6.06 6.60
C ILE A 138 7.09 7.29 6.25
N CYS A 139 5.96 7.46 6.93
CA CYS A 139 5.07 8.60 6.70
C CYS A 139 5.76 9.93 6.98
N PHE A 140 6.55 10.03 8.06
CA PHE A 140 7.35 11.21 8.37
C PHE A 140 8.41 11.48 7.30
N LYS A 141 9.13 10.46 6.82
CA LYS A 141 10.13 10.63 5.73
C LYS A 141 9.49 11.17 4.45
N LEU A 142 8.33 10.63 4.06
CA LEU A 142 7.58 11.11 2.89
C LEU A 142 7.07 12.54 3.08
N MET A 143 6.59 12.86 4.28
CA MET A 143 6.16 14.22 4.64
C MET A 143 7.30 15.23 4.54
N GLU A 144 8.48 14.94 5.08
CA GLU A 144 9.65 15.82 4.98
C GLU A 144 10.11 15.98 3.52
N THR A 145 10.06 14.89 2.74
CA THR A 145 10.33 14.91 1.30
C THR A 145 9.38 15.86 0.58
N ALA A 146 8.09 15.85 0.92
CA ALA A 146 7.11 16.76 0.35
C ALA A 146 7.35 18.22 0.77
N LYS A 147 7.59 18.47 2.07
CA LYS A 147 7.86 19.82 2.61
C LYS A 147 9.05 20.50 1.96
N SER A 148 10.07 19.74 1.55
CA SER A 148 11.25 20.29 0.86
C SER A 148 10.91 20.95 -0.50
N CYS A 149 9.74 20.63 -1.08
CA CYS A 149 9.34 21.06 -2.42
C CYS A 149 8.03 21.86 -2.44
N LEU A 150 7.29 21.91 -1.33
CA LEU A 150 5.99 22.56 -1.24
C LEU A 150 6.04 23.79 -0.33
N SER A 151 5.21 24.77 -0.64
CA SER A 151 5.01 25.92 0.25
C SER A 151 4.43 25.47 1.59
N ARG A 152 4.83 26.11 2.69
CA ARG A 152 4.18 25.91 4.00
C ARG A 152 2.68 26.21 3.99
N ARG A 153 2.20 27.01 3.03
CA ARG A 153 0.78 27.33 2.86
C ARG A 153 0.05 26.39 1.88
N ASP A 154 0.73 25.37 1.36
CA ASP A 154 0.11 24.39 0.47
C ASP A 154 -1.03 23.66 1.19
N VAL A 155 -2.22 23.71 0.60
CA VAL A 155 -3.46 23.19 1.20
C VAL A 155 -3.42 21.68 1.36
N TYR A 156 -2.80 20.98 0.41
CA TYR A 156 -2.72 19.53 0.43
C TYR A 156 -1.71 19.05 1.50
N LEU A 157 -0.59 19.75 1.63
CA LEU A 157 0.38 19.55 2.72
C LEU A 157 -0.28 19.73 4.08
N GLN A 158 -0.98 20.85 4.31
CA GLN A 158 -1.64 21.12 5.59
C GLN A 158 -2.71 20.08 5.93
N SER A 159 -3.48 19.65 4.94
CA SER A 159 -4.48 18.60 5.10
C SER A 159 -3.84 17.26 5.47
N THR A 160 -2.73 16.90 4.82
CA THR A 160 -1.98 15.67 5.10
C THR A 160 -1.36 15.72 6.50
N ILE A 161 -0.78 16.85 6.93
CA ILE A 161 -0.26 17.02 8.31
C ILE A 161 -1.37 16.82 9.33
N LYS A 162 -2.54 17.44 9.13
CA LYS A 162 -3.69 17.29 10.03
C LYS A 162 -4.20 15.85 10.08
N PHE A 163 -4.24 15.17 8.93
CA PHE A 163 -4.63 13.77 8.84
C PHE A 163 -3.66 12.87 9.63
N LEU A 164 -2.35 12.98 9.39
CA LEU A 164 -1.36 12.18 10.09
C LEU A 164 -1.33 12.49 11.58
N GLY A 165 -1.44 13.76 11.98
CA GLY A 165 -1.45 14.13 13.40
C GLY A 165 -2.64 13.57 14.18
N LYS A 166 -3.73 13.20 13.50
CA LYS A 166 -4.86 12.49 14.12
C LYS A 166 -4.63 10.99 14.20
N ARG A 167 -3.93 10.41 13.22
CA ARG A 167 -3.77 8.95 13.10
C ARG A 167 -2.55 8.42 13.83
N PHE A 168 -1.45 9.16 13.79
CA PHE A 168 -0.16 8.79 14.35
C PHE A 168 0.14 9.72 15.54
N PRO A 169 0.11 9.22 16.77
CA PRO A 169 0.61 9.98 17.90
C PRO A 169 2.14 10.18 17.76
N PRO A 170 2.76 11.09 18.53
CA PRO A 170 4.19 11.35 18.45
C PRO A 170 5.01 10.07 18.59
N LEU A 171 6.14 9.92 17.88
CA LEU A 171 6.98 8.71 17.95
C LEU A 171 7.37 8.31 19.39
N SER A 172 7.40 9.27 20.31
CA SER A 172 7.65 9.08 21.74
C SER A 172 6.54 8.37 22.51
N SER A 173 5.37 8.11 21.91
CA SER A 173 4.23 7.46 22.55
C SER A 173 4.01 5.99 22.17
N PHE A 174 4.88 5.41 21.34
CA PHE A 174 4.78 3.99 21.00
C PHE A 174 5.48 3.15 22.07
N GLU A 175 4.72 2.37 22.82
CA GLU A 175 5.26 1.23 23.57
C GLU A 175 5.73 0.16 22.58
N ILE A 176 6.83 -0.52 22.89
CA ILE A 176 7.47 -1.53 22.02
C ILE A 176 6.53 -2.73 21.88
N SER A 177 5.60 -2.66 20.93
CA SER A 177 4.85 -3.81 20.44
C SER A 177 5.44 -4.19 19.08
N SER A 178 6.11 -5.34 19.05
CA SER A 178 6.81 -5.91 17.90
C SER A 178 5.86 -6.52 16.85
N GLN A 179 4.72 -5.88 16.62
CA GLN A 179 3.81 -6.28 15.55
C GLN A 179 3.61 -5.09 14.62
N ILE A 180 4.27 -5.19 13.47
CA ILE A 180 3.74 -4.55 12.28
C ILE A 180 2.38 -5.22 12.06
N CYS A 181 1.30 -4.56 12.48
CA CYS A 181 -0.05 -4.94 12.10
C CYS A 181 -0.22 -4.57 10.62
N VAL A 182 0.31 -5.43 9.75
CA VAL A 182 -0.29 -5.70 8.45
C VAL A 182 -1.57 -6.45 8.75
#